data_AF-A0A369ZM53-F1
#
_entry.id   AF-A0A369ZM53-F1
#
_cell.length_a   1.000
_cell.length_b   1.000
_cell.length_c   1.000
_cell.angle_alpha   90.00
_cell.angle_beta   90.00
_cell.angle_gamma   90.00
#
_symmetry.space_group_name_H-M   'P 1'
#
loop_
_entity.id
_entity.type
_entity.pdbx_description
1 polymer ?
#
loop_
_entity_poly.entity_id
_entity_poly.type
_entity_poly.pdbx_seq_one_letter_code
_entity_poly.pdbx_strand_id
1 'polypeptide(L)'
;MKLTKKTINLLIFLFAIIVSYFLNQQEKSTPTQTITASSAVSQAQQAVKNNYDIAMADDKYGQNATAPVDYYMLALSWSPAFCEAQREKNHGKIPEKAAYQCASDRQFGWVIHGLWAQSKNAKSVEEHPRFCQGDLPPVSPQIIEKYLPESPGVSLLQGEWEKHGACGFNDPESYFAKQKALFDDLVLPDTWMRNNELFRWMRKNNPKLDRVYLGASKNELYICYDKQWNVMDCPR
;
A
#
# COMPACT_ATOMS: atom_id res chain seq x y z
N MET A 1 13.46 60.87 -33.31
CA MET A 1 13.94 59.92 -34.33
C MET A 1 12.71 59.29 -34.99
N LYS A 2 12.39 59.62 -36.25
CA LYS A 2 11.18 59.10 -36.93
C LYS A 2 11.42 57.66 -37.37
N LEU A 3 10.68 56.70 -36.84
CA LEU A 3 10.74 55.31 -37.32
C LEU A 3 10.29 55.26 -38.78
N THR A 4 11.07 54.59 -39.62
CA THR A 4 10.77 54.39 -41.03
C THR A 4 9.66 53.34 -41.19
N LYS A 5 8.85 53.42 -42.23
CA LYS A 5 7.80 52.40 -42.52
C LYS A 5 8.37 50.97 -42.52
N LYS A 6 9.63 50.79 -42.94
CA LYS A 6 10.34 49.51 -42.94
C LYS A 6 10.64 48.99 -41.52
N THR A 7 10.97 49.86 -40.58
CA THR A 7 11.18 49.47 -39.17
C THR A 7 9.85 49.16 -38.47
N ILE A 8 8.77 49.88 -38.81
CA ILE A 8 7.41 49.58 -38.31
C ILE A 8 6.94 48.20 -38.81
N ASN A 9 7.10 47.91 -40.10
CA ASN A 9 6.70 46.61 -40.68
C ASN A 9 7.50 45.44 -40.08
N LEU A 10 8.80 45.64 -39.82
CA LEU A 10 9.65 44.61 -39.20
C LEU A 10 9.21 44.31 -37.76
N LEU A 11 8.85 45.34 -36.99
CA LEU A 11 8.34 45.18 -35.62
C LEU A 11 6.99 44.48 -35.59
N ILE A 12 6.09 44.79 -36.52
CA ILE A 12 4.80 44.09 -36.66
C ILE A 12 5.02 42.60 -36.99
N PHE A 13 5.97 42.29 -37.88
CA PHE A 13 6.27 40.92 -38.26
C PHE A 13 6.89 40.11 -37.09
N LEU A 14 7.81 40.71 -36.35
CA LEU A 14 8.39 40.10 -35.14
C LEU A 14 7.33 39.89 -34.05
N PHE A 15 6.45 40.86 -33.85
CA PHE A 15 5.34 40.73 -32.91
C PHE A 15 4.38 39.61 -33.32
N ALA A 16 4.05 39.49 -34.61
CA ALA A 16 3.22 38.40 -35.12
C ALA A 16 3.87 37.02 -34.93
N ILE A 17 5.20 36.90 -35.13
CA ILE A 17 5.94 35.65 -34.88
C ILE A 17 5.90 35.29 -33.38
N ILE A 18 6.13 36.27 -32.50
CA ILE A 18 6.10 36.07 -31.06
C ILE A 18 4.69 35.65 -30.60
N VAL A 19 3.64 36.33 -31.07
CA VAL A 19 2.25 36.00 -30.75
C VAL A 19 1.91 34.60 -31.28
N SER A 20 2.25 34.27 -32.52
CA SER A 20 2.03 32.92 -33.06
C SER A 20 2.79 31.84 -32.29
N TYR A 21 4.01 32.12 -31.83
CA TYR A 21 4.79 31.21 -30.98
C TYR A 21 4.13 31.01 -29.62
N PHE A 22 3.65 32.07 -28.97
CA PHE A 22 2.95 31.99 -27.69
C PHE A 22 1.58 31.29 -27.81
N LEU A 23 0.81 31.55 -28.87
CA LEU A 23 -0.45 30.87 -29.14
C LEU A 23 -0.24 29.37 -29.38
N ASN A 24 0.83 28.99 -30.10
CA ASN A 24 1.18 27.58 -30.33
C ASN A 24 1.69 26.87 -29.05
N GLN A 25 2.30 27.61 -28.11
CA GLN A 25 2.64 27.06 -26.79
C GLN A 25 1.39 26.81 -25.92
N GLN A 26 0.32 27.58 -26.11
CA GLN A 26 -0.92 27.42 -25.36
C GLN A 26 -1.72 26.16 -25.79
N GLU A 27 -1.56 25.69 -27.03
CA GLU A 27 -2.17 24.43 -27.50
C GLU A 27 -1.39 23.17 -27.05
N LYS A 28 -0.13 23.31 -26.61
CA LYS A 28 0.70 22.19 -26.13
C LYS A 28 0.58 21.88 -24.65
N SER A 29 -0.21 22.66 -23.89
CA SER A 29 -0.61 22.22 -22.55
C SER A 29 -1.66 21.12 -22.69
N THR A 30 -1.19 19.87 -22.65
CA THR A 30 -2.01 18.68 -22.40
C THR A 30 -3.07 19.00 -21.35
N PRO A 31 -4.35 18.63 -21.54
CA PRO A 31 -5.34 18.80 -20.49
C PRO A 31 -4.82 18.06 -19.27
N THR A 32 -4.57 18.77 -18.18
CA THR A 32 -4.46 18.17 -16.85
C THR A 32 -5.78 17.46 -16.63
N GLN A 33 -5.83 16.17 -16.93
CA GLN A 33 -6.93 15.33 -16.53
C GLN A 33 -6.90 15.31 -15.01
N THR A 34 -7.72 16.16 -14.40
CA THR A 34 -8.08 16.05 -13.00
C THR A 34 -8.73 14.69 -12.85
N ILE A 35 -7.94 13.72 -12.40
CA ILE A 35 -8.38 12.37 -12.13
C ILE A 35 -9.37 12.46 -10.96
N THR A 36 -10.65 12.61 -11.27
CA THR A 36 -11.75 12.54 -10.29
C THR A 36 -11.78 11.15 -9.66
N ALA A 37 -12.19 11.06 -8.39
CA ALA A 37 -12.36 9.81 -7.61
C ALA A 37 -13.00 8.63 -8.38
N SER A 38 -13.76 8.91 -9.44
CA SER A 38 -14.31 7.96 -10.42
C SER A 38 -13.29 6.99 -11.05
N SER A 39 -12.07 7.42 -11.38
CA SER A 39 -11.06 6.53 -11.98
C SER A 39 -10.44 5.56 -10.97
N ALA A 40 -10.35 5.97 -9.71
CA ALA A 40 -9.76 5.18 -8.66
C ALA A 40 -10.68 4.02 -8.26
N VAL A 41 -11.98 4.29 -8.26
CA VAL A 41 -13.05 3.31 -8.16
C VAL A 41 -13.05 2.39 -9.39
N SER A 42 -12.86 2.92 -10.60
CA SER A 42 -12.81 2.12 -11.83
C SER A 42 -11.66 1.12 -11.88
N GLN A 43 -10.46 1.44 -11.36
CA GLN A 43 -9.33 0.50 -11.31
C GLN A 43 -9.51 -0.57 -10.22
N ALA A 44 -10.04 -0.20 -9.06
CA ALA A 44 -10.42 -1.15 -8.01
C ALA A 44 -11.48 -2.13 -8.52
N GLN A 45 -12.52 -1.60 -9.19
CA GLN A 45 -13.56 -2.39 -9.84
C GLN A 45 -13.03 -3.27 -10.97
N GLN A 46 -12.02 -2.82 -11.72
CA GLN A 46 -11.41 -3.63 -12.77
C GLN A 46 -10.55 -4.77 -12.20
N ALA A 47 -9.82 -4.53 -11.11
CA ALA A 47 -9.10 -5.57 -10.38
C ALA A 47 -10.06 -6.57 -9.71
N VAL A 48 -11.20 -6.10 -9.21
CA VAL A 48 -12.31 -6.94 -8.72
C VAL A 48 -12.98 -7.74 -9.84
N LYS A 49 -13.03 -7.19 -11.06
CA LYS A 49 -13.60 -7.87 -12.24
C LYS A 49 -12.70 -9.01 -12.72
N ASN A 50 -11.40 -8.93 -12.47
CA ASN A 50 -10.48 -10.04 -12.64
C ASN A 50 -10.59 -11.00 -11.45
N ASN A 51 -10.31 -12.29 -11.64
CA ASN A 51 -10.33 -13.22 -10.52
C ASN A 51 -9.20 -12.89 -9.54
N TYR A 52 -9.53 -12.22 -8.43
CA TYR A 52 -8.58 -11.86 -7.38
C TYR A 52 -8.48 -12.89 -6.26
N ASP A 53 -9.21 -13.99 -6.42
CA ASP A 53 -9.15 -15.14 -5.54
C ASP A 53 -7.72 -15.71 -5.48
N ILE A 54 -7.34 -16.24 -4.33
CA ILE A 54 -6.02 -16.81 -4.12
C ILE A 54 -6.19 -18.30 -3.88
N ALA A 55 -5.58 -19.13 -4.72
CA ALA A 55 -5.58 -20.56 -4.49
C ALA A 55 -4.57 -20.91 -3.38
N MET A 56 -5.03 -21.49 -2.27
CA MET A 56 -4.14 -21.98 -1.22
C MET A 56 -3.06 -22.95 -1.76
N ALA A 57 -3.40 -23.72 -2.80
CA ALA A 57 -2.48 -24.66 -3.46
C ALA A 57 -1.23 -24.01 -4.07
N ASP A 58 -1.26 -22.71 -4.36
CA ASP A 58 -0.13 -21.96 -4.90
C ASP A 58 0.80 -21.43 -3.80
N ASP A 59 0.41 -21.52 -2.53
CA ASP A 59 1.27 -21.13 -1.41
C ASP A 59 2.39 -22.15 -1.20
N LYS A 60 3.63 -21.66 -1.18
CA LYS A 60 4.84 -22.48 -0.98
C LYS A 60 4.81 -23.32 0.31
N TYR A 61 4.16 -22.83 1.36
CA TYR A 61 4.17 -23.46 2.68
C TYR A 61 2.90 -24.28 2.97
N GLY A 62 1.83 -24.09 2.21
CA GLY A 62 0.56 -24.80 2.36
C GLY A 62 -0.19 -24.39 3.62
N GLN A 63 -1.02 -25.28 4.17
CA GLN A 63 -1.85 -25.04 5.35
C GLN A 63 -1.12 -25.39 6.67
N ASN A 64 -1.37 -24.61 7.73
CA ASN A 64 -0.97 -24.92 9.10
C ASN A 64 -2.07 -24.47 10.06
N ALA A 65 -3.17 -25.22 10.08
CA ALA A 65 -4.38 -24.89 10.85
C ALA A 65 -4.28 -25.26 12.35
N THR A 66 -3.29 -26.06 12.74
CA THR A 66 -3.16 -26.59 14.12
C THR A 66 -2.21 -25.76 14.99
N ALA A 67 -1.42 -24.86 14.39
CA ALA A 67 -0.55 -23.97 15.14
C ALA A 67 -1.37 -23.00 16.02
N PRO A 68 -0.93 -22.72 17.26
CA PRO A 68 -1.64 -21.80 18.14
C PRO A 68 -1.50 -20.36 17.66
N VAL A 69 -2.57 -19.58 17.85
CA VAL A 69 -2.54 -18.11 17.73
C VAL A 69 -2.28 -17.52 19.11
N ASP A 70 -1.05 -17.08 19.32
CA ASP A 70 -0.57 -16.53 20.59
C ASP A 70 -0.53 -14.99 20.59
N TYR A 71 -0.27 -14.38 19.44
CA TYR A 71 -0.22 -12.92 19.27
C TYR A 71 -0.55 -12.53 17.83
N TYR A 72 -0.68 -11.23 17.58
CA TYR A 72 -0.88 -10.66 16.25
C TYR A 72 0.26 -9.71 15.90
N MET A 73 0.72 -9.75 14.65
CA MET A 73 1.74 -8.84 14.14
C MET A 73 1.15 -7.99 13.01
N LEU A 74 0.99 -6.68 13.25
CA LEU A 74 0.63 -5.74 12.21
C LEU A 74 1.86 -5.45 11.36
N ALA A 75 1.80 -5.81 10.09
CA ALA A 75 2.83 -5.55 9.10
C ALA A 75 2.47 -4.33 8.25
N LEU A 76 3.33 -3.31 8.31
CA LEU A 76 3.20 -2.08 7.54
C LEU A 76 4.31 -2.01 6.50
N SER A 77 3.96 -1.67 5.27
CA SER A 77 4.89 -1.58 4.14
C SER A 77 5.08 -0.12 3.72
N TRP A 78 6.34 0.29 3.55
CA TRP A 78 6.67 1.58 2.94
C TRP A 78 6.49 1.48 1.41
N SER A 79 5.41 2.07 0.91
CA SER A 79 4.96 1.89 -0.48
C SER A 79 5.97 2.33 -1.54
N PRO A 80 6.69 3.47 -1.41
CA PRO A 80 7.69 3.86 -2.41
C PRO A 80 8.79 2.81 -2.62
N ALA A 81 9.32 2.26 -1.52
CA ALA A 81 10.34 1.21 -1.60
C ALA A 81 9.77 -0.13 -2.09
N PHE A 82 8.53 -0.46 -1.72
CA PHE A 82 7.85 -1.62 -2.29
C PHE A 82 7.73 -1.51 -3.83
N CYS A 83 7.26 -0.37 -4.33
CA CYS A 83 7.06 -0.15 -5.76
C CYS A 83 8.36 -0.10 -6.55
N GLU A 84 9.43 0.46 -5.98
CA GLU A 84 10.78 0.35 -6.53
C GLU A 84 11.23 -1.11 -6.63
N ALA A 85 11.11 -1.88 -5.54
CA ALA A 85 11.45 -3.30 -5.52
C ALA A 85 10.61 -4.13 -6.51
N GLN A 86 9.36 -3.77 -6.76
CA GLN A 86 8.55 -4.40 -7.82
C GLN A 86 9.14 -4.13 -9.21
N ARG A 87 9.53 -2.88 -9.51
CA ARG A 87 10.15 -2.54 -10.80
C ARG A 87 11.46 -3.27 -11.01
N GLU A 88 12.33 -3.28 -10.00
CA GLU A 88 13.63 -3.96 -10.06
C GLU A 88 13.48 -5.44 -10.37
N LYS A 89 12.57 -6.13 -9.66
CA LYS A 89 12.32 -7.57 -9.86
C LYS A 89 11.68 -7.90 -11.21
N ASN A 90 10.98 -6.95 -11.83
CA ASN A 90 10.19 -7.18 -13.04
C ASN A 90 10.71 -6.40 -14.25
N HIS A 91 12.03 -6.17 -14.32
CA HIS A 91 12.68 -5.51 -15.46
C HIS A 91 12.07 -4.14 -15.82
N GLY A 92 11.78 -3.33 -14.81
CA GLY A 92 11.18 -2.00 -14.95
C GLY A 92 9.66 -1.99 -15.06
N LYS A 93 9.00 -3.15 -15.10
CA LYS A 93 7.54 -3.26 -15.18
C LYS A 93 6.90 -3.33 -13.79
N ILE A 94 5.65 -2.89 -13.68
CA ILE A 94 4.83 -3.10 -12.49
C ILE A 94 3.88 -4.28 -12.75
N PRO A 95 3.90 -5.33 -11.90
CA PRO A 95 2.92 -6.42 -11.98
C PRO A 95 1.49 -5.91 -11.79
N GLU A 96 0.52 -6.53 -12.47
CA GLU A 96 -0.90 -6.15 -12.40
C GLU A 96 -1.43 -6.07 -10.96
N LYS A 97 -1.11 -7.06 -10.12
CA LYS A 97 -1.50 -7.09 -8.70
C LYS A 97 -0.97 -5.92 -7.86
N ALA A 98 0.09 -5.25 -8.31
CA ALA A 98 0.70 -4.09 -7.65
C ALA A 98 0.36 -2.78 -8.38
N ALA A 99 -0.39 -2.83 -9.50
CA ALA A 99 -0.66 -1.66 -10.32
C ALA A 99 -1.43 -0.58 -9.56
N TYR A 100 -2.41 -0.98 -8.74
CA TYR A 100 -3.17 -0.03 -7.92
C TYR A 100 -2.26 0.74 -6.94
N GLN A 101 -1.37 0.06 -6.24
CA GLN A 101 -0.45 0.70 -5.30
C GLN A 101 0.65 1.54 -5.99
N CYS A 102 1.12 1.09 -7.15
CA CYS A 102 2.34 1.60 -7.79
C CYS A 102 2.11 2.44 -9.04
N ALA A 103 0.85 2.77 -9.37
CA ALA A 103 0.51 3.70 -10.43
C ALA A 103 1.10 5.10 -10.17
N SER A 104 1.49 5.81 -11.23
CA SER A 104 2.25 7.06 -11.16
C SER A 104 1.48 8.24 -10.53
N ASP A 105 0.15 8.18 -10.54
CA ASP A 105 -0.75 9.19 -9.99
C ASP A 105 -1.08 8.98 -8.50
N ARG A 106 -0.61 7.89 -7.91
CA ARG A 106 -0.85 7.54 -6.51
C ARG A 106 0.44 7.59 -5.72
N GLN A 107 0.37 8.27 -4.58
CA GLN A 107 1.50 8.41 -3.67
C GLN A 107 1.08 7.93 -2.29
N PHE A 108 1.22 6.63 -2.07
CA PHE A 108 1.08 6.04 -0.75
C PHE A 108 2.38 6.21 0.04
N GLY A 109 2.26 6.46 1.34
CA GLY A 109 3.36 6.36 2.31
C GLY A 109 3.41 4.96 2.90
N TRP A 110 3.20 4.87 4.21
CA TRP A 110 2.94 3.59 4.89
C TRP A 110 1.56 3.06 4.55
N VAL A 111 1.49 1.77 4.27
CA VAL A 111 0.24 1.04 4.01
C VAL A 111 0.22 -0.26 4.79
N ILE A 112 -0.96 -0.81 5.01
CA ILE A 112 -1.16 -2.09 5.67
C ILE A 112 -0.79 -3.20 4.67
N HIS A 113 0.23 -3.99 5.01
CA HIS A 113 0.46 -5.27 4.35
C HIS A 113 -0.58 -6.27 4.88
N GLY A 114 -0.64 -6.47 6.21
CA GLY A 114 -1.60 -7.37 6.83
C GLY A 114 -1.48 -7.42 8.36
N LEU A 115 -2.36 -8.20 8.99
CA LEU A 115 -2.35 -8.47 10.42
C LEU A 115 -2.23 -9.98 10.65
N TRP A 116 -1.03 -10.42 10.97
CA TRP A 116 -0.72 -11.85 10.95
C TRP A 116 -0.93 -12.48 12.31
N ALA A 117 -1.76 -13.53 12.36
CA ALA A 117 -1.88 -14.41 13.51
C ALA A 117 -0.60 -15.24 13.66
N GLN A 118 0.07 -15.14 14.81
CA GLN A 118 1.40 -15.71 15.02
C GLN A 118 1.45 -16.62 16.25
N SER A 119 2.18 -17.72 16.11
CA SER A 119 2.62 -18.58 17.23
C SER A 119 3.90 -18.03 17.88
N LYS A 120 3.94 -17.98 19.21
CA LYS A 120 5.10 -17.47 19.99
C LYS A 120 6.31 -18.40 19.90
N ASN A 121 6.08 -19.69 19.68
CA ASN A 121 7.14 -20.70 19.68
C ASN A 121 7.63 -21.04 18.26
N ALA A 122 7.07 -20.41 17.24
CA ALA A 122 7.48 -20.61 15.85
C ALA A 122 8.92 -20.14 15.63
N LYS A 123 9.75 -21.00 15.05
CA LYS A 123 11.16 -20.76 14.73
C LYS A 123 11.40 -20.47 13.25
N SER A 124 10.41 -20.73 12.42
CA SER A 124 10.44 -20.51 10.99
C SER A 124 9.09 -20.03 10.50
N VAL A 125 9.08 -19.53 9.25
CA VAL A 125 7.87 -18.98 8.66
C VAL A 125 6.77 -20.03 8.69
N GLU A 126 7.03 -21.28 8.30
CA GLU A 126 6.09 -22.41 8.22
C GLU A 126 5.43 -22.84 9.54
N GLU A 127 6.04 -22.54 10.68
CA GLU A 127 5.50 -22.92 12.01
C GLU A 127 4.37 -22.00 12.50
N HIS A 128 4.16 -20.85 11.86
CA HIS A 128 3.04 -19.96 12.19
C HIS A 128 1.69 -20.46 11.65
N PRO A 129 0.57 -20.09 12.28
CA PRO A 129 -0.79 -20.35 11.76
C PRO A 129 -0.97 -19.80 10.35
N ARG A 130 -1.56 -20.60 9.46
CA ARG A 130 -1.91 -20.16 8.10
C ARG A 130 -3.07 -20.95 7.51
N PHE A 131 -3.88 -20.29 6.68
CA PHE A 131 -5.03 -20.89 5.99
C PHE A 131 -5.89 -21.74 6.94
N CYS A 132 -6.17 -21.25 8.15
CA CYS A 132 -6.76 -22.07 9.21
C CYS A 132 -8.18 -22.55 8.90
N GLN A 133 -8.86 -21.92 7.95
CA GLN A 133 -10.17 -22.33 7.42
C GLN A 133 -10.09 -22.91 5.99
N GLY A 134 -8.88 -23.14 5.47
CA GLY A 134 -8.63 -23.60 4.12
C GLY A 134 -8.77 -22.49 3.08
N ASP A 135 -9.11 -22.90 1.86
CA ASP A 135 -9.48 -22.03 0.72
C ASP A 135 -10.86 -21.44 1.00
N LEU A 136 -10.99 -20.12 0.95
CA LEU A 136 -12.25 -19.42 1.24
C LEU A 136 -12.78 -18.72 0.00
N PRO A 137 -14.11 -18.50 -0.10
CA PRO A 137 -14.65 -17.74 -1.21
C PRO A 137 -14.08 -16.30 -1.25
N PRO A 138 -14.08 -15.66 -2.43
CA PRO A 138 -13.71 -14.27 -2.58
C PRO A 138 -14.47 -13.35 -1.60
N VAL A 139 -13.73 -12.51 -0.88
CA VAL A 139 -14.27 -11.43 -0.06
C VAL A 139 -15.09 -10.51 -0.94
N SER A 140 -16.25 -10.05 -0.48
CA SER A 140 -17.12 -9.23 -1.33
C SER A 140 -16.42 -7.95 -1.83
N PRO A 141 -16.67 -7.53 -3.08
CA PRO A 141 -16.12 -6.30 -3.63
C PRO A 141 -16.32 -5.06 -2.75
N GLN A 142 -17.47 -4.97 -2.08
CA GLN A 142 -17.81 -3.83 -1.23
C GLN A 142 -16.89 -3.75 0.00
N ILE A 143 -16.52 -4.90 0.57
CA ILE A 143 -15.55 -4.96 1.68
C ILE A 143 -14.16 -4.60 1.16
N ILE A 144 -13.75 -5.17 0.02
CA ILE A 144 -12.45 -4.86 -0.60
C ILE A 144 -12.31 -3.35 -0.85
N GLU A 145 -13.28 -2.73 -1.55
CA GLU A 145 -13.25 -1.31 -1.90
C GLU A 145 -13.15 -0.40 -0.67
N LYS A 146 -13.76 -0.82 0.45
CA LYS A 146 -13.76 -0.07 1.72
C LYS A 146 -12.36 0.03 2.36
N TYR A 147 -11.53 -0.99 2.22
CA TYR A 147 -10.21 -1.07 2.89
C TYR A 147 -9.01 -0.89 1.95
N LEU A 148 -9.27 -0.78 0.64
CA LEU A 148 -8.26 -0.53 -0.37
C LEU A 148 -7.43 0.77 -0.17
N PRO A 149 -7.97 1.87 0.41
CA PRO A 149 -7.18 3.06 0.67
C PRO A 149 -6.01 2.85 1.66
N GLU A 150 -6.16 1.95 2.64
CA GLU A 150 -5.12 1.65 3.63
C GLU A 150 -4.29 0.42 3.27
N SER A 151 -4.86 -0.56 2.55
CA SER A 151 -4.19 -1.76 2.05
C SER A 151 -4.37 -1.87 0.53
N PRO A 152 -3.48 -1.24 -0.27
CA PRO A 152 -3.73 -0.99 -1.69
C PRO A 152 -3.44 -2.20 -2.59
N GLY A 153 -4.21 -3.28 -2.44
CA GLY A 153 -4.17 -4.42 -3.36
C GLY A 153 -5.36 -5.35 -3.16
N VAL A 154 -6.13 -5.60 -4.22
CA VAL A 154 -7.30 -6.48 -4.15
C VAL A 154 -6.90 -7.92 -3.82
N SER A 155 -5.95 -8.49 -4.57
CA SER A 155 -5.38 -9.82 -4.28
C SER A 155 -4.60 -9.86 -2.97
N LEU A 156 -4.06 -8.72 -2.51
CA LEU A 156 -3.42 -8.63 -1.20
C LEU A 156 -4.47 -8.82 -0.10
N LEU A 157 -5.53 -8.02 -0.12
CA LEU A 157 -6.62 -8.11 0.84
C LEU A 157 -7.22 -9.53 0.91
N GLN A 158 -7.51 -10.15 -0.25
CA GLN A 158 -7.99 -11.53 -0.30
C GLN A 158 -7.00 -12.51 0.35
N GLY A 159 -5.75 -12.51 -0.10
CA GLY A 159 -4.73 -13.43 0.41
C GLY A 159 -4.45 -13.24 1.90
N GLU A 160 -4.45 -11.99 2.40
CA GLU A 160 -4.26 -11.68 3.81
C GLU A 160 -5.42 -12.16 4.67
N TRP A 161 -6.66 -12.09 4.15
CA TRP A 161 -7.81 -12.66 4.84
C TRP A 161 -7.69 -14.18 4.94
N GLU A 162 -7.52 -14.87 3.80
CA GLU A 162 -7.52 -16.33 3.77
C GLU A 162 -6.34 -16.93 4.55
N LYS A 163 -5.14 -16.40 4.29
CA LYS A 163 -3.91 -16.94 4.84
C LYS A 163 -3.75 -16.59 6.32
N HIS A 164 -4.09 -15.38 6.73
CA HIS A 164 -3.74 -14.85 8.06
C HIS A 164 -4.97 -14.50 8.91
N GLY A 165 -5.93 -13.76 8.35
CA GLY A 165 -7.11 -13.30 9.07
C GLY A 165 -8.00 -14.43 9.59
N ALA A 166 -8.30 -15.42 8.74
CA ALA A 166 -9.18 -16.55 9.06
C ALA A 166 -8.66 -17.45 10.21
N CYS A 167 -7.41 -17.28 10.65
CA CYS A 167 -6.84 -17.95 11.81
C CYS A 167 -7.26 -17.33 13.15
N GLY A 168 -7.67 -16.06 13.17
CA GLY A 168 -7.99 -15.34 14.40
C GLY A 168 -9.30 -14.56 14.38
N PHE A 169 -10.03 -14.60 13.26
CA PHE A 169 -11.26 -13.85 13.03
C PHE A 169 -12.30 -14.73 12.33
N ASN A 170 -13.57 -14.41 12.53
CA ASN A 170 -14.69 -15.18 11.97
C ASN A 170 -15.15 -14.69 10.60
N ASP A 171 -14.81 -13.46 10.24
CA ASP A 171 -15.25 -12.81 9.00
C ASP A 171 -14.23 -11.76 8.52
N PRO A 172 -14.17 -11.48 7.20
CA PRO A 172 -13.21 -10.55 6.63
C PRO A 172 -13.43 -9.09 7.07
N GLU A 173 -14.68 -8.67 7.26
CA GLU A 173 -15.00 -7.29 7.65
C GLU A 173 -14.40 -6.96 9.03
N SER A 174 -14.54 -7.85 10.02
CA SER A 174 -13.94 -7.65 11.34
C SER A 174 -12.41 -7.69 11.32
N TYR A 175 -11.82 -8.51 10.45
CA TYR A 175 -10.37 -8.58 10.24
C TYR A 175 -9.80 -7.27 9.69
N PHE A 176 -10.37 -6.75 8.60
CA PHE A 176 -9.92 -5.51 7.99
C PHE A 176 -10.24 -4.29 8.85
N ALA A 177 -11.40 -4.26 9.52
CA ALA A 177 -11.73 -3.21 10.48
C ALA A 177 -10.69 -3.13 11.60
N LYS A 178 -10.22 -4.28 12.10
CA LYS A 178 -9.18 -4.31 13.13
C LYS A 178 -7.84 -3.80 12.60
N GLN A 179 -7.43 -4.22 11.42
CA GLN A 179 -6.23 -3.69 10.75
C GLN A 179 -6.26 -2.17 10.65
N LYS A 180 -7.34 -1.63 10.09
CA LYS A 180 -7.54 -0.19 9.94
C LYS A 180 -7.52 0.53 11.29
N ALA A 181 -8.21 0.01 12.30
CA ALA A 181 -8.21 0.61 13.63
C ALA A 181 -6.81 0.69 14.26
N LEU A 182 -6.00 -0.37 14.11
CA LEU A 182 -4.62 -0.37 14.62
C LEU A 182 -3.71 0.56 13.83
N PHE A 183 -3.92 0.67 12.51
CA PHE A 183 -3.19 1.57 11.63
C PHE A 183 -3.50 3.04 11.91
N ASP A 184 -4.78 3.40 12.00
CA ASP A 184 -5.25 4.78 12.25
C ASP A 184 -4.84 5.27 13.65
N ASP A 185 -4.62 4.37 14.61
CA ASP A 185 -4.14 4.68 15.96
C ASP A 185 -2.61 4.94 16.00
N LEU A 186 -1.91 4.84 14.87
CA LEU A 186 -0.48 5.12 14.77
C LEU A 186 -0.22 6.47 14.10
N VAL A 187 0.67 7.24 14.71
CA VAL A 187 1.34 8.37 14.05
C VAL A 187 2.53 7.79 13.31
N LEU A 188 2.57 7.93 11.97
CA LEU A 188 3.58 7.35 11.08
C LEU A 188 4.38 8.44 10.35
N PRO A 189 5.68 8.23 10.06
CA PRO A 189 6.45 9.23 9.35
C PRO A 189 6.05 9.26 7.87
N ASP A 190 6.04 10.45 7.29
CA ASP A 190 5.77 10.70 5.86
C ASP A 190 7.00 10.51 4.97
N THR A 191 8.10 10.06 5.56
CA THR A 191 9.39 9.87 4.91
C THR A 191 10.00 8.52 5.30
N TRP A 192 10.83 7.99 4.40
CA TRP A 192 11.56 6.76 4.69
C TRP A 192 12.67 7.01 5.72
N MET A 193 12.85 6.03 6.62
CA MET A 193 13.89 6.05 7.64
C MET A 193 14.50 4.64 7.78
N ARG A 194 15.78 4.58 8.16
CA ARG A 194 16.43 3.31 8.55
C ARG A 194 15.86 2.81 9.88
N ASN A 195 15.83 1.50 10.10
CA ASN A 195 15.16 0.86 11.26
C ASN A 195 15.46 1.52 12.62
N ASN A 196 16.74 1.78 12.96
CA ASN A 196 17.10 2.40 14.25
C ASN A 196 16.56 3.83 14.41
N GLU A 197 16.45 4.57 13.31
CA GLU A 197 15.86 5.91 13.29
C GLU A 197 14.34 5.82 13.34
N LEU A 198 13.76 4.96 12.50
CA LEU A 198 12.32 4.66 12.46
C LEU A 198 11.81 4.26 13.83
N PHE A 199 12.48 3.34 14.53
CA PHE A 199 12.03 2.88 15.85
C PHE A 199 12.09 3.98 16.92
N ARG A 200 13.11 4.84 16.88
CA ARG A 200 13.18 6.00 17.79
C ARG A 200 12.06 7.00 17.48
N TRP A 201 11.81 7.25 16.20
CA TRP A 201 10.73 8.13 15.76
C TRP A 201 9.36 7.57 16.18
N MET A 202 9.12 6.27 15.96
CA MET A 202 7.86 5.60 16.33
C MET A 202 7.59 5.70 17.82
N ARG A 203 8.58 5.40 18.67
CA ARG A 203 8.44 5.50 20.14
C ARG A 203 8.16 6.93 20.60
N LYS A 204 8.86 7.91 20.01
CA LYS A 204 8.68 9.33 20.34
C LYS A 204 7.27 9.83 20.02
N ASN A 205 6.69 9.38 18.90
CA ASN A 205 5.40 9.88 18.42
C ASN A 205 4.22 8.98 18.80
N ASN A 206 4.48 7.77 19.30
CA ASN A 206 3.47 6.82 19.76
C ASN A 206 3.86 6.33 21.17
N PRO A 207 3.48 7.05 22.25
CA PRO A 207 3.94 6.72 23.61
C PRO A 207 3.61 5.29 24.06
N LYS A 208 2.54 4.69 23.53
CA LYS A 208 2.21 3.27 23.76
C LYS A 208 3.34 2.31 23.34
N LEU A 209 4.18 2.71 22.37
CA LEU A 209 5.28 1.89 21.85
C LEU A 209 6.62 2.05 22.60
N ASP A 210 6.71 2.97 23.57
CA ASP A 210 7.98 3.40 24.19
C ASP A 210 8.86 2.25 24.71
N ARG A 211 8.24 1.20 25.24
CA ARG A 211 8.93 0.09 25.91
C ARG A 211 8.87 -1.25 25.19
N VAL A 212 8.30 -1.28 23.99
CA VAL A 212 8.22 -2.51 23.21
C VAL A 212 9.27 -2.56 22.11
N TYR A 213 9.73 -3.76 21.82
CA TYR A 213 10.53 -4.08 20.66
C TYR A 213 9.63 -4.12 19.42
N LEU A 214 9.98 -3.26 18.45
CA LEU A 214 9.38 -3.25 17.12
C LEU A 214 10.20 -4.16 16.20
N GLY A 215 9.55 -4.86 15.29
CA GLY A 215 10.21 -5.62 14.24
C GLY A 215 10.35 -4.79 12.96
N ALA A 216 11.27 -5.18 12.08
CA ALA A 216 11.36 -4.63 10.73
C ALA A 216 12.10 -5.60 9.81
N SER A 217 11.71 -5.61 8.53
CA SER A 217 12.40 -6.36 7.49
C SER A 217 12.28 -5.63 6.17
N LYS A 218 13.41 -5.41 5.48
CA LYS A 218 13.46 -4.66 4.21
C LYS A 218 12.75 -3.29 4.32
N ASN A 219 11.58 -3.15 3.70
CA ASN A 219 10.76 -1.95 3.66
C ASN A 219 9.52 -2.06 4.59
N GLU A 220 9.54 -2.97 5.55
CA GLU A 220 8.42 -3.23 6.45
C GLU A 220 8.74 -2.91 7.91
N LEU A 221 7.71 -2.43 8.61
CA LEU A 221 7.66 -2.19 10.05
C LEU A 221 6.64 -3.14 10.67
N TYR A 222 7.00 -3.75 11.80
CA TYR A 222 6.14 -4.67 12.54
C TYR A 222 5.85 -4.15 13.94
N ILE A 223 4.56 -4.12 14.29
CA ILE A 223 4.07 -3.85 15.64
C ILE A 223 3.30 -5.07 16.12
N CYS A 224 3.63 -5.58 17.30
CA CYS A 224 3.03 -6.79 17.84
C CYS A 224 2.03 -6.48 18.95
N TYR A 225 0.96 -7.26 18.99
CA TYR A 225 -0.15 -7.12 19.91
C TYR A 225 -0.49 -8.47 20.54
N ASP A 226 -0.75 -8.49 21.84
CA ASP A 226 -1.34 -9.66 22.48
C ASP A 226 -2.79 -9.88 21.99
N LYS A 227 -3.42 -10.97 22.46
CA LYS A 227 -4.81 -11.31 22.07
C LYS A 227 -5.85 -10.35 22.64
N GLN A 228 -5.46 -9.46 23.54
CA GLN A 228 -6.28 -8.40 24.13
C GLN A 228 -6.02 -7.05 23.45
N TRP A 229 -5.22 -7.02 22.38
CA TRP A 229 -4.83 -5.82 21.63
C TRP A 229 -3.91 -4.86 22.39
N ASN A 230 -3.26 -5.31 23.47
CA ASN A 230 -2.19 -4.53 24.07
C ASN A 230 -0.91 -4.69 23.26
N VAL A 231 -0.19 -3.60 23.06
CA VAL A 231 1.14 -3.62 22.45
C VAL A 231 2.10 -4.49 23.27
N MET A 232 2.88 -5.31 22.58
CA MET A 232 3.87 -6.21 23.18
C MET A 232 5.17 -6.21 22.39
N ASP A 233 6.23 -6.77 22.99
CA ASP A 233 7.47 -7.04 22.27
C ASP A 233 7.22 -7.99 21.09
N CYS A 234 7.67 -7.62 19.90
CA CYS A 234 7.74 -8.59 18.82
C CYS A 234 8.77 -9.69 19.15
N PRO A 235 8.41 -10.98 19.04
CA PRO A 235 9.37 -12.07 19.20
C PRO A 235 10.55 -11.94 18.23
N ARG A 236 11.72 -12.43 18.66
CA ARG A 236 13.00 -12.34 17.93
C ARG A 236 13.47 -13.70 17.44
#